data_AF-A0A1R3JM78-F1
#
_entry.id   AF-A0A1R3JM78-F1
#
_cell.length_a   1.000
_cell.length_b   1.000
_cell.length_c   1.000
_cell.angle_alpha   90.00
_cell.angle_beta   90.00
_cell.angle_gamma   90.00
#
_symmetry.space_group_name_H-M   'P 1'
#
loop_
_entity.id
_entity.type
_entity.pdbx_description
1 polymer ?
#
loop_
_entity_poly.entity_id
_entity_poly.type
_entity_poly.pdbx_seq_one_letter_code
_entity_poly.pdbx_strand_id
1 'polypeptide(L)'
;MWKGASCDTVLDENNDNFGGNASASDYESRFSTRHGFFESGRDDAKKILEILQQDGPGFDAKAALSELQMRVSGFLVREVLVGILKNINYANRTRCAKLGYKFFVWSSQQESYRHTANSYHLIMKIFAECEEYKAMWRLVDEMIENGFPTTARTFNILICTCGEAGIARKVVESTLVSHLRNAGRLSEARKIIKDMVNKGQILIGLAMSAPRACCL
;
A
#
# COMPACT_ATOMS: atom_id res chain seq x y z
N MET A 1 -2.92 -17.22 -20.66
CA MET A 1 -3.73 -17.24 -19.43
C MET A 1 -2.85 -17.79 -18.30
N TRP A 2 -2.35 -16.92 -17.42
CA TRP A 2 -1.61 -17.33 -16.23
C TRP A 2 -2.24 -16.61 -15.04
N LYS A 3 -2.86 -17.37 -14.14
CA LYS A 3 -3.39 -16.88 -12.87
C LYS A 3 -2.22 -16.79 -11.90
N GLY A 4 -1.85 -15.58 -11.48
CA GLY A 4 -0.89 -15.37 -10.39
C GLY A 4 -1.51 -15.80 -9.06
N ALA A 5 -0.78 -16.61 -8.30
CA ALA A 5 -1.20 -17.13 -7.02
C ALA A 5 -1.32 -16.01 -5.98
N SER A 6 -2.54 -15.84 -5.43
CA SER A 6 -2.81 -14.98 -4.28
C SER A 6 -2.26 -15.67 -3.03
N CYS A 7 -1.24 -15.08 -2.39
CA CYS A 7 -0.82 -15.50 -1.06
C CYS A 7 -1.60 -14.69 -0.03
N ASP A 8 -2.77 -15.19 0.35
CA ASP A 8 -3.50 -14.72 1.52
C ASP A 8 -4.03 -15.95 2.27
N THR A 9 -3.48 -16.20 3.48
CA THR A 9 -4.22 -16.59 4.69
C THR A 9 -3.24 -16.86 5.82
N VAL A 10 -2.97 -15.84 6.63
CA VAL A 10 -2.84 -16.01 8.09
C VAL A 10 -3.44 -14.75 8.72
N LEU A 11 -4.67 -14.86 9.19
CA LEU A 11 -5.21 -13.94 10.18
C LEU A 11 -5.02 -14.64 11.52
N ASP A 12 -4.15 -14.07 12.37
CA ASP A 12 -4.06 -14.42 13.78
C ASP A 12 -5.41 -14.13 14.45
N GLU A 13 -6.08 -15.18 14.91
CA GLU A 13 -7.18 -15.10 15.85
C GLU A 13 -6.61 -14.85 17.25
N ASN A 14 -6.50 -13.57 17.63
CA ASN A 14 -6.27 -13.24 19.04
C ASN A 14 -7.57 -13.38 19.83
N ASN A 15 -7.60 -14.44 20.63
CA ASN A 15 -8.60 -14.79 21.61
C ASN A 15 -8.45 -13.92 22.87
N ASP A 16 -9.15 -12.78 22.91
CA ASP A 16 -9.30 -12.00 24.15
C ASP A 16 -10.57 -12.46 24.88
N ASN A 17 -10.38 -13.39 25.80
CA ASN A 17 -11.38 -13.85 26.76
C ASN A 17 -11.57 -12.78 27.85
N PHE A 18 -12.64 -12.00 27.79
CA PHE A 18 -13.13 -11.20 28.93
C PHE A 18 -14.61 -11.51 29.17
N GLY A 19 -14.86 -12.23 30.27
CA GLY A 19 -16.17 -12.60 30.74
C GLY A 19 -17.00 -11.38 31.16
N GLY A 20 -18.15 -11.23 30.51
CA GLY A 20 -19.23 -10.36 30.92
C GLY A 20 -20.51 -10.82 30.22
N ASN A 21 -21.56 -11.09 30.98
CA ASN A 21 -22.88 -11.52 30.48
C ASN A 21 -23.47 -10.45 29.54
N ALA A 22 -23.20 -10.56 28.25
CA ALA A 22 -23.97 -9.89 27.21
C ALA A 22 -25.11 -10.83 26.77
N SER A 23 -26.32 -10.30 26.59
CA SER A 23 -27.49 -11.04 26.12
C SER A 23 -27.56 -11.13 24.58
N ALA A 24 -28.38 -12.03 24.04
CA ALA A 24 -28.42 -12.30 22.61
C ALA A 24 -28.81 -11.19 21.67
N SER A 25 -29.62 -10.29 22.18
CA SER A 25 -29.95 -9.04 21.52
C SER A 25 -28.74 -8.11 21.36
N ASP A 26 -27.75 -8.18 22.26
CA ASP A 26 -26.66 -7.21 22.33
C ASP A 26 -25.52 -7.54 21.35
N TYR A 27 -25.28 -8.83 21.06
CA TYR A 27 -24.33 -9.23 20.01
C TYR A 27 -24.88 -8.96 18.61
N GLU A 28 -26.16 -9.25 18.36
CA GLU A 28 -26.79 -9.07 17.05
C GLU A 28 -26.91 -7.57 16.70
N SER A 29 -27.27 -6.73 17.68
CA SER A 29 -27.30 -5.27 17.54
C SER A 29 -25.90 -4.67 17.26
N ARG A 30 -24.86 -5.13 17.96
CA ARG A 30 -23.48 -4.68 17.71
C ARG A 30 -22.95 -5.15 16.36
N PHE A 31 -23.33 -6.34 15.92
CA PHE A 31 -22.94 -6.89 14.62
C PHE A 31 -23.62 -6.13 13.47
N SER A 32 -24.91 -5.84 13.61
CA SER A 32 -25.70 -5.07 12.64
C SER A 32 -25.21 -3.60 12.55
N THR A 33 -24.92 -2.98 13.69
CA THR A 33 -24.35 -1.61 13.75
C THR A 33 -22.96 -1.54 13.11
N ARG A 34 -22.10 -2.56 13.35
CA ARG A 34 -20.79 -2.66 12.71
C ARG A 34 -20.92 -2.84 11.20
N HIS A 35 -21.85 -3.69 10.74
CA HIS A 35 -22.09 -3.88 9.32
C HIS A 35 -22.54 -2.58 8.64
N GLY A 36 -23.50 -1.86 9.21
CA GLY A 36 -23.97 -0.57 8.68
C GLY A 36 -22.87 0.49 8.63
N PHE A 37 -22.01 0.57 9.65
CA PHE A 37 -20.86 1.45 9.67
C PHE A 37 -19.84 1.11 8.56
N PHE A 38 -19.52 -0.17 8.37
CA PHE A 38 -18.61 -0.62 7.31
C PHE A 38 -19.18 -0.39 5.91
N GLU A 39 -20.49 -0.53 5.75
CA GLU A 39 -21.18 -0.29 4.47
C GLU A 39 -21.18 1.19 4.10
N SER A 40 -21.53 2.06 5.05
CA SER A 40 -21.42 3.52 4.90
C SER A 40 -20.00 3.95 4.54
N GLY A 41 -18.98 3.40 5.21
CA GLY A 41 -17.58 3.73 4.91
C GLY A 41 -17.11 3.25 3.53
N ARG A 42 -17.72 2.19 2.97
CA ARG A 42 -17.46 1.76 1.59
C ARG A 42 -18.14 2.66 0.56
N ASP A 43 -19.34 3.15 0.85
CA ASP A 43 -20.04 4.08 -0.04
C ASP A 43 -19.34 5.45 -0.09
N ASP A 44 -18.87 5.92 1.07
CA ASP A 44 -17.97 7.05 1.20
C ASP A 44 -16.71 6.89 0.33
N ALA A 45 -16.08 5.71 0.38
CA ALA A 45 -14.91 5.42 -0.42
C ALA A 45 -15.22 5.44 -1.93
N LYS A 46 -16.36 4.90 -2.37
CA LYS A 46 -16.80 4.96 -3.78
C LYS A 46 -16.97 6.40 -4.25
N LYS A 47 -17.64 7.24 -3.46
CA LYS A 47 -17.84 8.65 -3.78
C LYS A 47 -16.51 9.40 -3.93
N ILE A 48 -15.56 9.15 -3.04
CA ILE A 48 -14.21 9.72 -3.14
C ILE A 48 -13.50 9.26 -4.41
N LEU A 49 -13.59 7.97 -4.75
CA LEU A 49 -13.00 7.43 -5.97
C LEU A 49 -13.58 8.08 -7.24
N GLU A 50 -14.89 8.30 -7.28
CA GLU A 50 -15.56 8.99 -8.39
C GLU A 50 -15.08 10.44 -8.55
N ILE A 51 -14.88 11.16 -7.44
CA ILE A 51 -14.32 12.52 -7.45
C ILE A 51 -12.88 12.52 -7.94
N LEU A 52 -12.05 11.60 -7.43
CA LEU A 52 -10.66 11.48 -7.86
C LEU A 52 -10.55 11.16 -9.36
N GLN A 53 -11.47 10.35 -9.90
CA GLN A 53 -11.49 10.03 -11.34
C GLN A 53 -11.82 11.23 -12.24
N GLN A 54 -12.44 12.29 -11.71
CA GLN A 54 -12.75 13.51 -12.45
C GLN A 54 -11.60 14.51 -12.46
N ASP A 55 -10.53 14.27 -11.67
CA ASP A 55 -9.38 15.17 -11.57
C ASP A 55 -8.73 15.44 -12.94
N GLY A 56 -8.58 16.71 -13.29
CA GLY A 56 -8.05 17.17 -14.58
C GLY A 56 -8.16 18.69 -14.77
N PRO A 57 -7.82 19.21 -15.96
CA PRO A 57 -7.99 20.63 -16.27
C PRO A 57 -9.45 21.06 -16.07
N GLY A 58 -9.68 22.02 -15.17
CA GLY A 58 -11.02 22.52 -14.84
C GLY A 58 -11.73 21.82 -13.68
N PHE A 59 -11.16 20.76 -13.10
CA PHE A 59 -11.70 20.11 -11.91
C PHE A 59 -10.57 19.72 -10.94
N ASP A 60 -10.51 20.39 -9.79
CA ASP A 60 -9.59 20.04 -8.71
C ASP A 60 -10.26 19.10 -7.71
N ALA A 61 -9.88 17.82 -7.75
CA ALA A 61 -10.43 16.84 -6.83
C ALA A 61 -10.14 17.20 -5.36
N LYS A 62 -9.04 17.90 -5.06
CA LYS A 62 -8.70 18.28 -3.68
C LYS A 62 -9.72 19.27 -3.11
N ALA A 63 -10.13 20.26 -3.91
CA ALA A 63 -11.17 21.21 -3.52
C ALA A 63 -12.50 20.49 -3.28
N ALA A 64 -12.94 19.67 -4.24
CA ALA A 64 -14.18 18.91 -4.13
C ALA A 64 -14.22 17.95 -2.92
N LEU A 65 -13.09 17.30 -2.59
CA LEU A 65 -12.98 16.46 -1.40
C LEU A 65 -13.12 17.26 -0.10
N SER A 66 -12.64 18.51 -0.08
CA SER A 66 -12.70 19.37 1.11
C SER A 66 -14.11 19.90 1.37
N GLU A 67 -14.95 20.01 0.33
CA GLU A 67 -16.35 20.41 0.44
C GLU A 67 -17.26 19.31 1.01
N LEU A 68 -16.84 18.03 0.93
CA LEU A 68 -17.65 16.89 1.36
C LEU A 68 -17.90 16.81 2.88
N GLN A 69 -17.19 17.62 3.70
CA GLN A 69 -17.26 17.61 5.17
C GLN A 69 -17.25 16.20 5.80
N MET A 70 -16.56 15.25 5.16
CA MET A 70 -16.47 13.88 5.62
C MET A 70 -15.36 13.72 6.65
N ARG A 71 -15.63 12.96 7.72
CA ARG A 71 -14.61 12.63 8.71
C ARG A 71 -13.63 11.61 8.14
N VAL A 72 -12.40 12.04 7.87
CA VAL A 72 -11.34 11.13 7.39
C VAL A 72 -10.91 10.19 8.52
N SER A 73 -10.97 8.89 8.23
CA SER A 73 -10.57 7.80 9.13
C SER A 73 -9.56 6.88 8.46
N GLY A 74 -8.78 6.13 9.25
CA GLY A 74 -7.82 5.16 8.71
C GLY A 74 -8.49 4.06 7.89
N PHE A 75 -9.72 3.67 8.24
CA PHE A 75 -10.54 2.74 7.47
C PHE A 75 -10.88 3.33 6.09
N LEU A 76 -11.39 4.55 6.04
CA LEU A 76 -11.75 5.22 4.78
C LEU A 76 -10.53 5.38 3.86
N VAL A 77 -9.40 5.85 4.40
CA VAL A 77 -8.16 6.00 3.62
C VAL A 77 -7.69 4.66 3.08
N ARG A 78 -7.77 3.58 3.88
CA ARG A 78 -7.47 2.23 3.43
C ARG A 78 -8.38 1.80 2.28
N GLU A 79 -9.69 1.97 2.40
CA GLU A 79 -10.64 1.54 1.36
C GLU A 79 -10.43 2.30 0.05
N VAL A 80 -10.18 3.61 0.10
CA VAL A 80 -9.89 4.42 -1.10
C VAL A 80 -8.59 3.97 -1.75
N LEU A 81 -7.49 3.81 -0.99
CA LEU A 81 -6.21 3.37 -1.55
C LEU A 81 -6.27 1.95 -2.12
N VAL A 82 -6.99 1.04 -1.46
CA VAL A 82 -7.26 -0.32 -1.99
C VAL A 82 -8.09 -0.25 -3.27
N GLY A 83 -9.08 0.64 -3.33
CA GLY A 83 -9.87 0.89 -4.52
C GLY A 83 -9.03 1.37 -5.71
N ILE A 84 -8.09 2.30 -5.47
CA ILE A 84 -7.15 2.76 -6.52
C ILE A 84 -6.26 1.61 -6.97
N LEU A 85 -5.65 0.88 -6.02
CA LEU A 85 -4.74 -0.24 -6.29
C LEU A 85 -5.40 -1.31 -7.16
N LYS A 86 -6.65 -1.68 -6.87
CA LYS A 86 -7.42 -2.69 -7.63
C LYS A 86 -7.80 -2.24 -9.05
N ASN A 87 -7.81 -0.94 -9.31
CA ASN A 87 -8.19 -0.37 -10.61
C ASN A 87 -6.99 -0.02 -11.51
N ILE A 88 -5.76 -0.32 -11.06
CA ILE A 88 -4.56 -0.13 -11.88
C ILE A 88 -4.59 -1.07 -13.08
N ASN A 89 -4.33 -0.50 -14.25
CA ASN A 89 -4.06 -1.22 -15.48
C ASN A 89 -2.97 -0.48 -16.29
N TYR A 90 -2.51 -1.12 -17.35
CA TYR A 90 -1.43 -0.58 -18.18
C TYR A 90 -1.71 0.83 -18.72
N ALA A 91 -2.96 1.15 -19.06
CA ALA A 91 -3.33 2.44 -19.66
C ALA A 91 -3.47 3.57 -18.64
N ASN A 92 -3.75 3.27 -17.37
CA ASN A 92 -4.03 4.28 -16.35
C ASN A 92 -3.01 4.35 -15.21
N ARG A 93 -1.94 3.55 -15.22
CA ARG A 93 -0.95 3.45 -14.14
C ARG A 93 -0.43 4.80 -13.64
N THR A 94 0.04 5.66 -14.54
CA THR A 94 0.55 7.00 -14.19
C THR A 94 -0.54 7.89 -13.57
N ARG A 95 -1.79 7.73 -14.02
CA ARG A 95 -2.93 8.46 -13.44
C ARG A 95 -3.24 7.93 -12.04
N CYS A 96 -3.30 6.62 -11.85
CA CYS A 96 -3.55 5.99 -10.54
C CYS A 96 -2.51 6.39 -9.50
N ALA A 97 -1.22 6.42 -9.86
CA ALA A 97 -0.16 6.92 -8.99
C ALA A 97 -0.39 8.38 -8.56
N LYS A 98 -0.71 9.27 -9.51
CA LYS A 98 -1.00 10.68 -9.23
C LYS A 98 -2.21 10.85 -8.33
N LEU A 99 -3.31 10.16 -8.61
CA LEU A 99 -4.54 10.22 -7.82
C LEU A 99 -4.33 9.66 -6.41
N GLY A 100 -3.66 8.52 -6.30
CA GLY A 100 -3.32 7.91 -5.02
C GLY A 100 -2.51 8.84 -4.14
N TYR A 101 -1.48 9.48 -4.70
CA TYR A 101 -0.65 10.42 -3.96
C TYR A 101 -1.39 11.71 -3.61
N LYS A 102 -2.20 12.25 -4.54
CA LYS A 102 -3.03 13.43 -4.29
C LYS A 102 -3.99 13.19 -3.12
N PHE A 103 -4.68 12.05 -3.11
CA PHE A 103 -5.56 11.67 -2.02
C PHE A 103 -4.80 11.46 -0.71
N PHE A 104 -3.65 10.77 -0.75
CA PHE A 104 -2.79 10.57 0.41
C PHE A 104 -2.42 11.90 1.07
N VAL A 105 -1.88 12.85 0.29
CA VAL A 105 -1.51 14.20 0.76
C VAL A 105 -2.71 15.01 1.24
N TRP A 106 -3.87 14.92 0.59
CA TRP A 106 -5.08 15.59 1.07
C TRP A 106 -5.55 15.02 2.42
N SER A 107 -5.48 13.70 2.60
CA SER A 107 -5.93 13.06 3.83
C SER A 107 -5.07 13.45 5.03
N SER A 108 -3.76 13.65 4.89
CA SER A 108 -2.88 14.12 5.99
C SER A 108 -3.16 15.55 6.44
N GLN A 109 -3.83 16.36 5.62
CA GLN A 109 -4.16 17.75 5.94
C GLN A 109 -5.39 17.87 6.84
N GLN A 110 -6.13 16.78 7.06
CA GLN A 110 -7.31 16.81 7.91
C GLN A 110 -6.90 16.83 9.38
N GLU A 111 -7.46 17.76 10.16
CA GLU A 111 -7.08 17.98 11.57
C GLU A 111 -7.20 16.72 12.43
N SER A 112 -8.23 15.90 12.17
CA SER A 112 -8.52 14.70 12.95
C SER A 112 -7.82 13.43 12.44
N TYR A 113 -6.90 13.53 11.48
CA TYR A 113 -6.29 12.37 10.85
C TYR A 113 -4.76 12.43 10.79
N ARG A 114 -4.15 11.26 10.98
CA ARG A 114 -2.74 11.00 10.77
C ARG A 114 -2.61 9.68 10.03
N HIS A 115 -1.65 9.61 9.11
CA HIS A 115 -1.39 8.37 8.39
C HIS A 115 -1.01 7.24 9.34
N THR A 116 -1.38 6.03 8.95
CA THR A 116 -0.94 4.80 9.61
C THR A 116 0.16 4.16 8.78
N ALA A 117 0.94 3.26 9.38
CA ALA A 117 1.88 2.43 8.63
C ALA A 117 1.20 1.69 7.47
N ASN A 118 -0.06 1.27 7.65
CA ASN A 118 -0.86 0.63 6.59
C ASN A 118 -1.11 1.57 5.41
N SER A 119 -1.43 2.84 5.68
CA SER A 119 -1.63 3.86 4.63
C SER A 119 -0.35 4.04 3.81
N TYR A 120 0.81 4.17 4.47
CA TYR A 120 2.12 4.22 3.79
C TYR A 120 2.38 2.99 2.94
N HIS A 121 2.16 1.78 3.48
CA HIS A 121 2.36 0.54 2.71
C HIS A 121 1.44 0.44 1.49
N LEU A 122 0.20 0.94 1.58
CA LEU A 122 -0.73 0.93 0.45
C LEU A 122 -0.29 1.90 -0.65
N ILE A 123 0.10 3.14 -0.31
CA ILE A 123 0.56 4.09 -1.33
C ILE A 123 1.90 3.64 -1.94
N MET A 124 2.79 3.01 -1.16
CA MET A 124 4.00 2.38 -1.69
C MET A 124 3.67 1.26 -2.69
N LYS A 125 2.67 0.42 -2.39
CA LYS A 125 2.20 -0.61 -3.34
C LYS A 125 1.64 0.00 -4.62
N ILE A 126 0.86 1.09 -4.54
CA ILE A 126 0.36 1.79 -5.73
C ILE A 126 1.53 2.27 -6.59
N PHE A 127 2.55 2.89 -6.00
CA PHE A 127 3.73 3.31 -6.75
C PHE A 127 4.54 2.15 -7.32
N ALA A 128 4.64 1.03 -6.62
CA ALA A 128 5.25 -0.19 -7.12
C ALA A 128 4.57 -0.69 -8.41
N GLU A 129 3.25 -0.89 -8.36
CA GLU A 129 2.45 -1.36 -9.51
C GLU A 129 2.44 -0.37 -10.68
N CYS A 130 2.64 0.93 -10.39
CA CYS A 130 2.73 1.97 -11.40
C CYS A 130 4.15 2.22 -11.92
N GLU A 131 5.14 1.48 -11.42
CA GLU A 131 6.58 1.64 -11.72
C GLU A 131 7.16 3.01 -11.30
N GLU A 132 6.53 3.71 -10.37
CA GLU A 132 6.95 5.01 -9.83
C GLU A 132 7.97 4.85 -8.71
N TYR A 133 9.07 4.15 -8.98
CA TYR A 133 10.04 3.72 -7.96
C TYR A 133 10.67 4.89 -7.19
N LYS A 134 10.96 6.00 -7.88
CA LYS A 134 11.52 7.20 -7.23
C LYS A 134 10.55 7.79 -6.20
N ALA A 135 9.25 7.78 -6.50
CA ALA A 135 8.24 8.24 -5.56
C ALA A 135 8.06 7.24 -4.39
N MET A 136 8.14 5.94 -4.67
CA MET A 136 8.12 4.90 -3.64
C MET A 136 9.28 5.06 -2.63
N TRP A 137 10.51 5.30 -3.09
CA TRP A 137 11.66 5.51 -2.20
C TRP A 137 11.51 6.78 -1.34
N ARG A 138 11.03 7.88 -1.93
CA ARG A 138 10.75 9.12 -1.18
C ARG A 138 9.73 8.92 -0.06
N LEU A 139 8.72 8.06 -0.27
CA LEU A 139 7.78 7.71 0.81
C LEU A 139 8.43 6.92 1.94
N VAL A 140 9.46 6.12 1.66
CA VAL A 140 10.21 5.42 2.71
C VAL A 140 11.00 6.42 3.55
N ASP A 141 11.66 7.38 2.90
CA ASP A 141 12.37 8.46 3.58
C ASP A 141 11.40 9.27 4.47
N GLU A 142 10.26 9.68 3.91
CA GLU A 142 9.20 10.39 4.65
C GLU A 142 8.67 9.56 5.83
N MET A 143 8.48 8.25 5.64
CA MET A 143 8.02 7.34 6.70
C MET A 143 9.04 7.26 7.85
N ILE A 144 10.34 7.24 7.54
CA ILE A 144 11.43 7.23 8.52
C ILE A 144 11.50 8.58 9.26
N GLU A 145 11.45 9.69 8.54
CA GLU A 145 11.48 11.05 9.09
C GLU A 145 10.32 11.29 10.06
N ASN A 146 9.13 10.79 9.71
CA ASN A 146 7.95 10.85 10.57
C ASN A 146 7.94 9.81 11.71
N GLY A 147 9.03 9.05 11.89
CA GLY A 147 9.19 8.10 13.00
C GLY A 147 8.37 6.80 12.86
N PHE A 148 7.82 6.50 11.68
CA PHE A 148 7.10 5.25 11.46
C PHE A 148 8.08 4.09 11.25
N PRO A 149 7.83 2.93 11.89
CA PRO A 149 8.73 1.80 11.77
C PRO A 149 8.71 1.22 10.36
N THR A 150 9.87 1.19 9.70
CA THR A 150 10.06 0.39 8.47
C THR A 150 10.02 -1.10 8.83
N THR A 151 8.85 -1.72 8.77
CA THR A 151 8.67 -3.14 9.09
C THR A 151 9.14 -4.04 7.94
N ALA A 152 9.23 -5.36 8.18
CA ALA A 152 9.49 -6.35 7.13
C ALA A 152 8.56 -6.19 5.91
N ARG A 153 7.30 -5.76 6.12
CA ARG A 153 6.34 -5.48 5.05
C ARG A 153 6.81 -4.36 4.12
N THR A 154 7.36 -3.28 4.66
CA THR A 154 7.96 -2.16 3.90
C THR A 154 9.01 -2.69 2.93
N PHE A 155 9.89 -3.54 3.44
CA PHE A 155 11.00 -4.08 2.66
C PHE A 155 10.56 -5.12 1.66
N ASN A 156 9.59 -5.97 2.00
CA ASN A 156 8.99 -6.91 1.05
C ASN A 156 8.41 -6.16 -0.16
N ILE A 157 7.74 -5.02 0.05
CA ILE A 157 7.25 -4.18 -1.06
C ILE A 157 8.42 -3.74 -1.92
N LEU A 158 9.45 -3.10 -1.34
CA LEU A 158 10.64 -2.63 -2.08
C LEU A 158 11.31 -3.76 -2.89
N ILE A 159 11.41 -4.94 -2.31
CA ILE A 159 12.06 -6.10 -2.93
C ILE A 159 11.25 -6.63 -4.12
N CYS A 160 9.95 -6.90 -3.94
CA CYS A 160 9.09 -7.42 -5.01
C CYS A 160 9.13 -6.51 -6.23
N THR A 161 8.98 -5.21 -5.99
CA THR A 161 9.04 -4.17 -7.02
C THR A 161 10.37 -4.16 -7.79
N CYS A 162 11.50 -4.29 -7.09
CA CYS A 162 12.80 -4.27 -7.75
C CYS A 162 13.10 -5.56 -8.54
N GLY A 163 12.57 -6.70 -8.10
CA GLY A 163 12.67 -7.97 -8.83
C GLY A 163 11.94 -7.95 -10.16
N GLU A 164 10.76 -7.33 -10.21
CA GLU A 164 9.96 -7.12 -11.43
C GLU A 164 10.61 -6.09 -12.37
N ALA A 165 11.20 -5.03 -11.80
CA ALA A 165 11.86 -3.96 -12.54
C ALA A 165 13.22 -4.34 -13.15
N GLY A 166 13.77 -5.53 -12.86
CA GLY A 166 15.11 -5.93 -13.27
C GLY A 166 16.24 -5.10 -12.63
N ILE A 167 15.95 -4.37 -11.55
CA ILE A 167 16.95 -3.59 -10.83
C ILE A 167 17.94 -4.57 -10.19
N ALA A 168 19.23 -4.33 -10.40
CA ALA A 168 20.28 -5.23 -9.92
C ALA A 168 20.12 -5.47 -8.40
N ARG A 169 19.90 -6.73 -8.02
CA ARG A 169 19.73 -7.18 -6.62
C ARG A 169 20.75 -6.54 -5.68
N LYS A 170 22.02 -6.49 -6.11
CA LYS A 170 23.14 -5.93 -5.35
C LYS A 170 22.98 -4.44 -5.05
N VAL A 171 22.38 -3.67 -5.95
CA VAL A 171 22.10 -2.25 -5.74
C VAL A 171 21.00 -2.10 -4.70
N VAL A 172 19.93 -2.89 -4.82
CA VAL A 172 18.83 -2.88 -3.84
C VAL A 172 19.33 -3.29 -2.46
N GLU A 173 20.10 -4.38 -2.37
CA GLU A 173 20.70 -4.85 -1.13
C GLU A 173 21.64 -3.80 -0.53
N SER A 174 22.51 -3.19 -1.32
CA SER A 174 23.44 -2.16 -0.84
C SER A 174 22.69 -0.92 -0.35
N THR A 175 21.68 -0.45 -1.07
CA THR A 175 20.85 0.69 -0.68
C THR A 175 20.03 0.38 0.57
N LEU A 176 19.43 -0.81 0.62
CA LEU A 176 18.68 -1.28 1.79
C LEU A 176 19.58 -1.37 3.02
N VAL A 177 20.78 -1.94 2.89
CA VAL A 177 21.76 -2.08 3.96
C VAL A 177 22.30 -0.73 4.40
N SER A 178 22.55 0.21 3.48
CA SER A 178 23.02 1.54 3.85
C SER A 178 21.94 2.31 4.61
N HIS A 179 20.69 2.28 4.16
CA HIS A 179 19.57 2.94 4.84
C HIS A 179 19.32 2.34 6.21
N LEU A 180 19.28 1.00 6.30
CA LEU A 180 19.07 0.31 7.58
C LEU A 180 20.24 0.46 8.55
N ARG A 181 21.48 0.58 8.04
CA ARG A 181 22.65 0.90 8.87
C ARG A 181 22.55 2.30 9.46
N ASN A 182 22.19 3.29 8.64
CA ASN A 182 22.00 4.66 9.10
C ASN A 182 20.85 4.77 10.10
N ALA A 183 19.82 3.94 9.96
CA ALA A 183 18.70 3.84 10.91
C ALA A 183 19.00 2.99 12.16
N GLY A 184 20.19 2.40 12.31
CA GLY A 184 20.55 1.54 13.46
C GLY A 184 19.89 0.15 13.46
N ARG A 185 19.31 -0.28 12.33
CA ARG A 185 18.46 -1.48 12.18
C ARG A 185 19.12 -2.58 11.33
N LEU A 186 20.42 -2.77 11.53
CA LEU A 186 21.25 -3.75 10.80
C LEU A 186 20.81 -5.22 10.98
N SER A 187 20.27 -5.58 12.14
CA SER A 187 19.80 -6.93 12.43
C SER A 187 18.59 -7.32 11.58
N GLU A 188 17.69 -6.38 11.34
CA GLU A 188 16.54 -6.55 10.46
C GLU A 188 16.98 -6.60 8.99
N ALA A 189 17.95 -5.75 8.59
CA ALA A 189 18.54 -5.80 7.24
C ALA A 189 19.03 -7.21 6.89
N ARG A 190 19.77 -7.83 7.81
CA ARG A 190 20.29 -9.19 7.63
C ARG A 190 19.18 -10.24 7.57
N LYS A 191 18.13 -10.12 8.39
CA LYS A 191 16.96 -11.01 8.32
C LYS A 191 16.25 -10.87 6.97
N ILE A 192 16.06 -9.64 6.49
CA ILE A 192 15.40 -9.36 5.21
C ILE A 192 16.22 -9.89 4.04
N ILE A 193 17.53 -9.65 4.00
CA ILE A 193 18.41 -10.21 2.96
C ILE A 193 18.39 -11.75 2.99
N LYS A 194 18.40 -12.34 4.19
CA LYS A 194 18.28 -13.80 4.33
C LYS A 194 16.92 -14.30 3.80
N ASP A 195 15.85 -13.58 4.08
CA ASP A 195 14.52 -13.83 3.51
C ASP A 195 14.50 -13.67 1.98
N MET A 196 15.21 -12.68 1.42
CA MET A 196 15.37 -12.49 -0.03
C MET A 196 16.07 -13.68 -0.70
N VAL A 197 17.08 -14.24 -0.03
CA VAL A 197 17.82 -15.41 -0.52
C VAL A 197 16.99 -16.68 -0.36
N ASN A 198 16.27 -16.84 0.76
CA ASN A 198 15.49 -18.03 1.07
C ASN A 198 14.16 -18.13 0.30
N LYS A 199 13.48 -17.00 0.02
CA LYS A 199 12.20 -16.98 -0.70
C LYS A 199 12.34 -17.18 -2.21
N GLY A 200 13.55 -17.39 -2.74
CA GLY A 200 13.76 -17.91 -4.10
C GLY A 200 13.19 -17.07 -5.25
N GLN A 201 12.79 -15.82 -5.04
CA GLN A 201 12.14 -14.99 -6.07
C GLN A 201 13.10 -14.25 -7.02
N ILE A 202 14.28 -14.80 -7.25
CA ILE A 202 15.20 -14.30 -8.29
C ILE A 202 15.75 -15.49 -9.06
N LEU A 203 14.85 -16.18 -9.77
CA LEU A 203 15.24 -17.05 -10.87
C LEU A 203 14.39 -16.87 -12.14
N ILE A 204 13.59 -15.80 -12.24
CA ILE A 204 12.80 -15.53 -13.47
C ILE A 204 13.24 -14.25 -14.19
N GLY A 205 13.85 -13.27 -13.50
CA GLY A 205 14.33 -12.04 -14.13
C GLY A 205 15.62 -12.19 -14.97
N LEU A 206 16.42 -13.24 -14.76
CA LEU A 206 17.64 -13.49 -15.55
C LEU A 206 17.40 -14.29 -16.84
N ALA A 207 16.19 -14.80 -17.07
CA ALA A 207 15.84 -15.50 -18.30
C ALA A 207 15.27 -14.58 -19.40
N MET A 208 14.90 -13.34 -19.06
CA MET A 208 14.28 -12.39 -20.02
C MET A 208 15.27 -11.39 -20.65
N SER A 209 16.56 -11.48 -20.32
CA SER A 209 17.62 -10.71 -20.98
C SER A 209 18.39 -11.51 -22.04
N ALA A 210 17.74 -12.49 -22.68
CA ALA A 210 18.23 -13.01 -23.95
C ALA A 210 17.72 -12.09 -25.07
N PRO A 211 18.58 -11.50 -25.91
CA PRO A 211 18.12 -10.74 -27.06
C PRO A 211 17.26 -11.68 -27.92
N ARG A 212 16.10 -11.20 -28.36
CA ARG A 212 15.40 -11.81 -29.50
C ARG A 212 16.38 -11.81 -30.66
N ALA A 213 17.08 -12.92 -30.86
CA ALA A 213 17.72 -13.21 -32.10
C ALA A 213 16.60 -13.20 -33.15
N CYS A 214 16.65 -12.22 -34.04
CA CYS A 214 16.12 -12.38 -35.38
C CYS A 214 16.65 -13.71 -35.92
N CYS A 215 15.79 -14.71 -35.99
CA CYS A 215 15.95 -15.76 -36.98
C CYS A 215 15.09 -15.34 -38.17
N LEU A 216 15.78 -15.21 -39.31
CA LEU A 216 15.27 -15.04 -40.67
C LEU A 216 14.18 -16.06 -41.02
#